data_AF-A0A2I1HHG5-F1
#
_entry.id   AF-A0A2I1HHG5-F1
#
_cell.length_a   1.000
_cell.length_b   1.000
_cell.length_c   1.000
_cell.angle_alpha   90.00
_cell.angle_beta   90.00
_cell.angle_gamma   90.00
#
_symmetry.space_group_name_H-M   'P 1'
#
loop_
_entity.id
_entity.type
_entity.pdbx_description
1 polymer ?
#
loop_
_entity_poly.entity_id
_entity_poly.type
_entity_poly.pdbx_seq_one_letter_code
_entity_poly.pdbx_strand_id
1 'polypeptide(L)'
;MLYMKDLLELSRFCFLSLLSDSSQYVIDWALTWHTLMFQPKHDDSYTQANASMHYALKFQLFLDDLPTLESLKRSRPDLYIDILTCRSCENQLEDFMHLFMCNKRRVRMQQILNSYMRHLTTKIKEAGDNAKRDFSTQINKLNSLSCWSFSSSNWSSYSLVRGCLPSAFLEVFMELDIPRLTVMNVIAAIHNNFIHKFRKRIWNPRSYDKGLWEQAMNITSKLKNSPRPKGLPKSSYLPYSSLPPPTHVISRDSGTDWLKNSMQYGLKWFDHISGFMGRLMVLLNNSFCRMECRF
;
A
#
# COMPACT_ATOMS: atom_id res chain seq x y z
N MET A 1 3.28 7.26 18.35
CA MET A 1 1.87 7.39 17.95
C MET A 1 1.51 8.75 17.37
N LEU A 2 2.09 9.89 17.83
CA LEU A 2 1.82 11.22 17.24
C LEU A 2 2.05 11.28 15.71
N TYR A 3 3.18 10.79 15.21
CA TYR A 3 3.51 10.81 13.77
C TYR A 3 2.55 10.03 12.86
N MET A 4 1.84 9.03 13.39
CA MET A 4 0.85 8.30 12.59
C MET A 4 -0.39 9.14 12.38
N LYS A 5 -0.80 9.95 13.37
CA LYS A 5 -1.98 10.80 13.26
C LYS A 5 -1.83 11.81 12.10
N ASP A 6 -0.71 12.51 12.06
CA ASP A 6 -0.41 13.49 11.00
C ASP A 6 -0.34 12.84 9.60
N LEU A 7 0.16 11.60 9.52
CA LEU A 7 0.23 10.86 8.26
C LEU A 7 -1.16 10.43 7.77
N LEU A 8 -2.07 10.08 8.69
CA LEU A 8 -3.43 9.68 8.36
C LEU A 8 -4.34 10.87 8.01
N GLU A 9 -3.92 12.10 8.34
CA GLU A 9 -4.58 13.34 7.92
C GLU A 9 -4.29 13.72 6.46
N LEU A 10 -3.36 13.02 5.79
CA LEU A 10 -3.08 13.22 4.37
C LEU A 10 -4.28 12.78 3.51
N SER A 11 -4.57 13.51 2.43
CA SER A 11 -5.70 13.20 1.52
C SER A 11 -5.70 11.77 0.97
N ARG A 12 -4.52 11.18 0.79
CA ARG A 12 -4.33 9.78 0.37
C ARG A 12 -4.86 8.74 1.37
N PHE A 13 -5.24 9.15 2.58
CA PHE A 13 -5.88 8.34 3.60
C PHE A 13 -7.36 8.72 3.83
N CYS A 14 -7.94 9.64 3.04
CA CYS A 14 -9.37 9.95 3.13
C CYS A 14 -10.27 8.72 2.91
N PHE A 15 -9.79 7.69 2.20
CA PHE A 15 -10.51 6.41 2.03
C PHE A 15 -10.82 5.72 3.37
N LEU A 16 -10.10 6.04 4.45
CA LEU A 16 -10.37 5.52 5.78
C LEU A 16 -11.75 5.92 6.29
N SER A 17 -12.22 7.13 5.93
CA SER A 17 -13.59 7.57 6.23
C SER A 17 -14.66 6.78 5.46
N LEU A 18 -14.27 6.08 4.38
CA LEU A 18 -15.15 5.28 3.55
C LEU A 18 -15.21 3.81 4.00
N LEU A 19 -14.47 3.45 5.06
CA LEU A 19 -14.68 2.18 5.75
C LEU A 19 -16.02 2.25 6.48
N SER A 20 -17.05 1.76 5.80
CA SER A 20 -18.41 1.65 6.36
C SER A 20 -18.41 0.77 7.61
N ASP A 21 -19.23 1.12 8.61
CA ASP A 21 -19.47 0.28 9.79
C ASP A 21 -19.87 -1.16 9.44
N SER A 22 -20.60 -1.35 8.33
CA SER A 22 -21.01 -2.67 7.82
C SER A 22 -19.84 -3.58 7.41
N SER A 23 -18.63 -3.04 7.22
CA SER A 23 -17.47 -3.83 6.79
C SER A 23 -16.82 -4.61 7.94
N GLN A 24 -17.11 -4.24 9.20
CA GLN A 24 -16.40 -4.69 10.41
C GLN A 24 -14.86 -4.58 10.29
N TYR A 25 -14.37 -3.73 9.38
CA TYR A 25 -12.96 -3.63 9.04
C TYR A 25 -12.30 -2.51 9.85
N VAL A 26 -12.03 -2.79 11.12
CA VAL A 26 -11.28 -1.89 11.99
C VAL A 26 -9.79 -2.10 11.78
N ILE A 27 -9.06 -1.08 11.36
CA ILE A 27 -7.61 -1.20 11.13
C ILE A 27 -6.86 -1.27 12.45
N ASP A 28 -6.00 -2.28 12.61
CA ASP A 28 -5.01 -2.33 13.68
C ASP A 28 -3.72 -1.66 13.19
N TRP A 29 -3.49 -0.43 13.67
CA TRP A 29 -2.34 0.38 13.28
C TRP A 29 -1.01 -0.19 13.77
N ALA A 30 -0.99 -0.88 14.92
CA ALA A 30 0.23 -1.50 15.43
C ALA A 30 0.64 -2.69 14.55
N LEU A 31 -0.31 -3.54 14.17
CA LEU A 31 -0.13 -4.63 13.22
C LEU A 31 0.28 -4.11 11.84
N THR A 32 -0.39 -3.07 11.36
CA THR A 32 -0.10 -2.42 10.07
C THR A 32 1.34 -1.91 10.03
N TRP A 33 1.76 -1.17 11.06
CA TRP A 33 3.12 -0.64 11.14
C TRP A 33 4.16 -1.74 11.28
N HIS A 34 3.91 -2.72 12.14
CA HIS A 34 4.77 -3.88 12.30
C HIS A 34 4.96 -4.61 10.98
N THR A 35 3.86 -4.87 10.28
CA THR A 35 3.89 -5.54 8.98
C THR A 35 4.64 -4.71 7.95
N LEU A 36 4.45 -3.38 7.92
CA LEU A 36 5.14 -2.49 6.99
C LEU A 36 6.67 -2.51 7.21
N MET A 37 7.10 -2.52 8.47
CA MET A 37 8.50 -2.57 8.86
C MET A 37 9.12 -3.96 8.84
N PHE A 38 8.30 -5.02 8.84
CA PHE A 38 8.78 -6.40 8.88
C PHE A 38 9.59 -6.77 7.64
N GLN A 39 10.86 -7.09 7.85
CA GLN A 39 11.75 -7.63 6.83
C GLN A 39 11.81 -9.15 6.95
N PRO A 40 11.62 -9.90 5.84
CA PRO A 40 11.87 -11.33 5.87
C PRO A 40 13.34 -11.57 6.19
N LYS A 41 13.65 -12.59 7.01
CA LYS A 41 15.02 -13.10 7.11
C LYS A 41 15.43 -13.56 5.71
N HIS A 42 16.51 -13.00 5.18
CA HIS A 42 17.02 -13.36 3.86
C HIS A 42 17.48 -14.82 3.90
N ASP A 43 16.96 -15.65 3.00
CA ASP A 43 17.66 -16.88 2.62
C ASP A 43 18.63 -16.55 1.46
N ASP A 44 19.53 -17.47 1.16
CA ASP A 44 20.56 -17.28 0.12
C ASP A 44 19.99 -17.00 -1.29
N SER A 45 18.68 -17.19 -1.49
CA SER A 45 17.98 -16.90 -2.76
C SER A 45 17.46 -15.46 -2.86
N TYR A 46 17.50 -14.69 -1.76
CA TYR A 46 16.91 -13.36 -1.68
C TYR A 46 17.97 -12.26 -1.58
N THR A 47 18.38 -11.73 -2.74
CA THR A 47 19.39 -10.67 -2.82
C THR A 47 18.98 -9.37 -2.11
N GLN A 48 19.97 -8.62 -1.61
CA GLN A 48 19.77 -7.30 -0.98
C GLN A 48 18.95 -6.34 -1.87
N ALA A 49 19.19 -6.36 -3.19
CA ALA A 49 18.42 -5.54 -4.14
C ALA A 49 16.93 -5.95 -4.18
N ASN A 50 16.64 -7.25 -4.16
CA ASN A 50 15.27 -7.75 -4.11
C ASN A 50 14.56 -7.37 -2.81
N ALA A 51 15.29 -7.37 -1.69
CA ALA A 51 14.81 -6.90 -0.40
C ALA A 51 14.45 -5.42 -0.41
N SER A 52 15.37 -4.57 -0.86
CA SER A 52 15.13 -3.13 -0.98
C SER A 52 13.93 -2.82 -1.88
N MET A 53 13.80 -3.51 -3.02
CA MET A 53 12.65 -3.35 -3.90
C MET A 53 11.34 -3.80 -3.27
N HIS A 54 11.35 -4.91 -2.53
CA HIS A 54 10.17 -5.41 -1.85
C HIS A 54 9.74 -4.45 -0.72
N TYR A 55 10.69 -3.95 0.05
CA TYR A 55 10.44 -2.94 1.07
C TYR A 55 9.85 -1.66 0.46
N ALA A 56 10.46 -1.13 -0.60
CA ALA A 56 9.93 0.04 -1.31
C ALA A 56 8.50 -0.19 -1.84
N LEU A 57 8.22 -1.37 -2.38
CA LEU A 57 6.90 -1.72 -2.89
C LEU A 57 5.81 -1.70 -1.80
N LYS A 58 6.12 -2.13 -0.58
CA LYS A 58 5.17 -2.08 0.55
C LYS A 58 4.78 -0.64 0.87
N PHE A 59 5.75 0.26 0.94
CA PHE A 59 5.48 1.69 1.17
C PHE A 59 4.74 2.32 0.00
N GLN A 60 5.09 1.99 -1.24
CA GLN A 60 4.36 2.48 -2.42
C GLN A 60 2.90 2.03 -2.43
N LEU A 61 2.62 0.80 -2.02
CA LEU A 61 1.25 0.33 -1.84
C LEU A 61 0.55 1.07 -0.69
N PHE A 62 1.20 1.16 0.48
CA PHE A 62 0.65 1.83 1.65
C PHE A 62 0.31 3.30 1.41
N LEU A 63 1.13 3.97 0.60
CA LEU A 63 1.02 5.39 0.33
C LEU A 63 0.24 5.73 -0.96
N ASP A 64 -0.24 4.74 -1.72
CA ASP A 64 -0.86 4.97 -3.04
C ASP A 64 0.09 5.72 -4.00
N ASP A 65 1.36 5.30 -4.03
CA ASP A 65 2.46 5.91 -4.80
C ASP A 65 3.00 4.98 -5.89
N LEU A 66 2.25 3.92 -6.24
CA LEU A 66 2.61 3.11 -7.40
C LEU A 66 2.54 3.96 -8.69
N PRO A 67 3.50 3.81 -9.62
CA PRO A 67 3.50 4.53 -10.89
C PRO A 67 2.46 3.96 -11.87
N THR A 68 1.17 4.18 -11.56
CA THR A 68 0.01 4.04 -12.44
C THR A 68 0.08 5.04 -13.60
N LEU A 69 -0.64 4.81 -14.70
CA LEU A 69 -0.69 5.81 -15.76
C LEU A 69 -1.27 7.14 -15.28
N GLU A 70 -2.26 7.09 -14.37
CA GLU A 70 -2.80 8.28 -13.70
C GLU A 70 -1.73 9.08 -12.95
N SER A 71 -0.93 8.42 -12.10
CA SER A 71 0.10 9.11 -11.32
C SER A 71 1.28 9.57 -12.18
N LEU A 72 1.60 8.84 -13.25
CA LEU A 72 2.60 9.25 -14.24
C LEU A 72 2.14 10.49 -15.02
N LYS A 73 0.88 10.55 -15.46
CA LYS A 73 0.31 11.76 -16.09
C LYS A 73 0.34 12.96 -15.17
N ARG A 74 0.06 12.77 -13.87
CA ARG A 74 0.17 13.86 -12.90
C ARG A 74 1.59 14.40 -12.78
N SER A 75 2.58 13.52 -12.70
CA SER A 75 3.98 13.90 -12.50
C SER A 75 4.70 14.40 -13.77
N ARG A 76 4.35 13.86 -14.94
CA ARG A 76 4.93 14.19 -16.26
C ARG A 76 3.83 14.33 -17.32
N PRO A 77 2.94 15.33 -17.21
CA PRO A 77 1.88 15.54 -18.19
C PRO A 77 2.42 15.86 -19.58
N ASP A 78 3.67 16.34 -19.66
CA ASP A 78 4.42 16.55 -20.89
C ASP A 78 4.75 15.24 -21.63
N LEU A 79 4.81 14.11 -20.92
CA LEU A 79 5.09 12.79 -21.50
C LEU A 79 3.84 11.92 -21.67
N TYR A 80 2.83 12.07 -20.81
CA TYR A 80 1.67 11.18 -20.73
C TYR A 80 0.35 11.95 -20.97
N ILE A 81 0.22 12.58 -22.14
CA ILE A 81 -0.79 13.63 -22.38
C ILE A 81 -2.23 13.06 -22.56
N ASP A 82 -2.42 11.98 -23.34
CA ASP A 82 -3.75 11.47 -23.73
C ASP A 82 -4.06 10.05 -23.26
N ILE A 83 -3.12 9.39 -22.57
CA ILE A 83 -3.16 7.94 -22.42
C ILE A 83 -3.18 7.53 -20.95
N LEU A 84 -4.39 7.49 -20.41
CA LEU A 84 -4.68 6.96 -19.09
C LEU A 84 -5.24 5.53 -19.14
N THR A 85 -5.69 5.05 -20.30
CA THR A 85 -6.32 3.74 -20.38
C THR A 85 -5.31 2.64 -20.05
N CYS A 86 -5.71 1.67 -19.22
CA CYS A 86 -4.91 0.53 -18.82
C CYS A 86 -4.35 -0.24 -20.01
N ARG A 87 -3.03 -0.46 -20.02
CA ARG A 87 -2.34 -1.13 -21.15
C ARG A 87 -2.62 -2.63 -21.23
N SER A 88 -3.17 -3.23 -20.17
CA SER A 88 -3.54 -4.65 -20.21
C SER A 88 -4.95 -4.87 -20.78
N CYS A 89 -5.92 -3.98 -20.45
CA CYS A 89 -7.33 -4.19 -20.85
C CYS A 89 -7.86 -3.20 -21.88
N GLU A 90 -7.17 -2.07 -22.08
CA GLU A 90 -7.48 -1.04 -23.08
C GLU A 90 -8.88 -0.43 -23.00
N ASN A 91 -9.59 -0.64 -21.87
CA ASN A 91 -11.00 -0.27 -21.73
C ASN A 91 -11.26 0.83 -20.67
N GLN A 92 -10.43 0.91 -19.64
CA GLN A 92 -10.67 1.74 -18.46
C GLN A 92 -9.41 2.49 -18.07
N LEU A 93 -9.56 3.65 -17.43
CA LEU A 93 -8.43 4.40 -16.88
C LEU A 93 -7.66 3.56 -15.87
N GLU A 94 -6.34 3.65 -15.91
CA GLU A 94 -5.46 2.97 -14.96
C GLU A 94 -5.10 3.91 -13.80
N ASP A 95 -6.03 3.98 -12.86
CA ASP A 95 -5.79 4.46 -11.51
C ASP A 95 -5.26 3.31 -10.62
N PHE A 96 -5.04 3.60 -9.34
CA PHE A 96 -4.55 2.59 -8.40
C PHE A 96 -5.57 1.48 -8.14
N MET A 97 -6.86 1.79 -8.08
CA MET A 97 -7.92 0.78 -7.90
C MET A 97 -7.97 -0.21 -9.07
N HIS A 98 -7.85 0.29 -10.29
CA HIS A 98 -7.88 -0.46 -11.52
C HIS A 98 -6.69 -1.43 -11.63
N LEU A 99 -5.57 -1.20 -10.93
CA LEU A 99 -4.49 -2.19 -10.85
C LEU A 99 -5.01 -3.56 -10.37
N PHE A 100 -5.89 -3.56 -9.38
CA PHE A 100 -6.43 -4.77 -8.74
C PHE A 100 -7.72 -5.26 -9.41
N MET A 101 -8.57 -4.34 -9.89
CA MET A 101 -9.88 -4.66 -10.46
C MET A 101 -9.89 -4.93 -11.97
N CYS A 102 -8.81 -4.60 -12.69
CA CYS A 102 -8.72 -4.82 -14.13
C CYS A 102 -9.16 -6.23 -14.52
N ASN A 103 -10.08 -6.36 -15.47
CA ASN A 103 -10.64 -7.64 -15.92
C ASN A 103 -9.57 -8.66 -16.39
N LYS A 104 -8.45 -8.19 -16.97
CA LYS A 104 -7.31 -9.03 -17.39
C LYS A 104 -6.43 -9.50 -16.22
N ARG A 105 -6.57 -8.89 -15.04
CA ARG A 105 -5.76 -9.16 -13.84
C ARG A 105 -6.57 -9.72 -12.67
N ARG A 106 -7.88 -9.47 -12.62
CA ARG A 106 -8.77 -9.78 -11.49
C ARG A 106 -8.71 -11.24 -11.05
N VAL A 107 -8.61 -12.18 -12.00
CA VAL A 107 -8.53 -13.62 -11.69
C VAL A 107 -7.24 -13.94 -10.94
N ARG A 108 -6.10 -13.43 -11.42
CA ARG A 108 -4.81 -13.58 -10.74
C ARG A 108 -4.82 -12.90 -9.38
N MET A 109 -5.45 -11.74 -9.27
CA MET A 109 -5.58 -11.00 -8.02
C MET A 109 -6.40 -11.79 -6.98
N GLN A 110 -7.54 -12.34 -7.39
CA GLN A 110 -8.36 -13.20 -6.53
C GLN A 110 -7.60 -14.45 -6.09
N GLN A 111 -6.81 -15.07 -6.98
CA GLN A 111 -5.95 -16.21 -6.60
C GLN A 111 -4.92 -15.82 -5.53
N ILE A 112 -4.37 -14.61 -5.59
CA ILE A 112 -3.42 -14.09 -4.59
C ILE A 112 -4.15 -13.90 -3.24
N LEU A 113 -5.34 -13.29 -3.23
CA LEU A 113 -6.16 -13.15 -2.02
C LEU A 113 -6.57 -14.50 -1.43
N ASN A 114 -7.05 -15.44 -2.25
CA ASN A 114 -7.39 -16.79 -1.81
C ASN A 114 -6.17 -17.50 -1.21
N SER A 115 -4.97 -17.23 -1.74
CA SER A 115 -3.74 -17.74 -1.14
C SER A 115 -3.42 -17.08 0.20
N TYR A 116 -3.67 -15.79 0.37
CA TYR A 116 -3.52 -15.09 1.65
C TYR A 116 -4.43 -15.73 2.70
N MET A 117 -5.72 -15.80 2.40
CA MET A 117 -6.74 -16.37 3.28
C MET A 117 -6.37 -17.79 3.68
N ARG A 118 -5.97 -18.64 2.71
CA ARG A 118 -5.52 -20.01 2.99
C ARG A 118 -4.34 -20.06 3.95
N HIS A 119 -3.33 -19.21 3.78
CA HIS A 119 -2.18 -19.20 4.69
C HIS A 119 -2.58 -18.80 6.11
N LEU A 120 -3.48 -17.83 6.28
CA LEU A 120 -4.04 -17.50 7.59
C LEU A 120 -4.81 -18.68 8.18
N THR A 121 -5.74 -19.27 7.43
CA THR A 121 -6.52 -20.43 7.86
C THR A 121 -5.62 -21.60 8.27
N THR A 122 -4.57 -21.90 7.50
CA THR A 122 -3.60 -22.93 7.85
C THR A 122 -2.91 -22.62 9.17
N LYS A 123 -2.46 -21.37 9.39
CA LYS A 123 -1.80 -20.99 10.66
C LYS A 123 -2.73 -21.05 11.87
N ILE A 124 -4.00 -20.70 11.69
CA ILE A 124 -5.02 -20.85 12.74
C ILE A 124 -5.25 -22.32 13.06
N LYS A 125 -5.38 -23.18 12.03
CA LYS A 125 -5.54 -24.64 12.22
C LYS A 125 -4.34 -25.26 12.94
N GLU A 126 -3.12 -24.96 12.48
CA GLU A 126 -1.89 -25.44 13.15
C GLU A 126 -1.84 -25.01 14.61
N ALA A 127 -2.20 -23.76 14.92
CA ALA A 127 -2.26 -23.28 16.30
C ALA A 127 -3.35 -24.00 17.11
N GLY A 128 -4.48 -24.29 16.48
CA GLY A 128 -5.58 -25.01 17.09
C GLY A 128 -5.30 -26.47 17.41
N ASP A 129 -4.67 -27.16 16.47
CA ASP A 129 -4.20 -28.53 16.64
C ASP A 129 -3.19 -28.60 17.80
N ASN A 130 -2.25 -27.65 17.87
CA ASN A 130 -1.28 -27.54 18.96
C ASN A 130 -1.94 -27.26 20.32
N ALA A 131 -2.99 -26.44 20.34
CA ALA A 131 -3.74 -26.11 21.55
C ALA A 131 -4.82 -27.14 21.91
N LYS A 132 -5.05 -28.16 21.07
CA LYS A 132 -6.14 -29.15 21.19
C LYS A 132 -7.53 -28.50 21.35
N ARG A 133 -7.78 -27.42 20.59
CA ARG A 133 -9.03 -26.64 20.62
C ARG A 133 -9.61 -26.52 19.20
N ASP A 134 -10.93 -26.46 19.07
CA ASP A 134 -11.59 -26.21 17.78
C ASP A 134 -11.60 -24.72 17.45
N PHE A 135 -11.12 -24.37 16.25
CA PHE A 135 -11.05 -22.99 15.76
C PHE A 135 -11.97 -22.70 14.57
N SER A 136 -12.98 -23.55 14.36
CA SER A 136 -13.96 -23.38 13.29
C SER A 136 -14.66 -22.02 13.36
N THR A 137 -14.97 -21.52 14.55
CA THR A 137 -15.59 -20.20 14.76
C THR A 137 -14.70 -19.05 14.30
N GLN A 138 -13.41 -19.09 14.61
CA GLN A 138 -12.43 -18.06 14.26
C GLN A 138 -12.12 -18.10 12.77
N ILE A 139 -12.09 -19.29 12.18
CA ILE A 139 -12.00 -19.47 10.73
C ILE A 139 -13.24 -18.88 10.04
N ASN A 140 -14.44 -19.11 10.57
CA ASN A 140 -15.68 -18.53 10.04
C ASN A 140 -15.68 -17.00 10.14
N LYS A 141 -15.26 -16.43 11.28
CA LYS A 141 -15.09 -14.98 11.47
C LYS A 141 -14.06 -14.41 10.50
N LEU A 142 -12.97 -15.13 10.23
CA LEU A 142 -11.98 -14.71 9.24
C LEU A 142 -12.57 -14.73 7.82
N ASN A 143 -13.26 -15.81 7.45
CA ASN A 143 -13.84 -15.99 6.12
C ASN A 143 -14.97 -14.99 5.82
N SER A 144 -15.67 -14.49 6.84
CA SER A 144 -16.75 -13.51 6.69
C SER A 144 -16.24 -12.08 6.49
N LEU A 145 -14.94 -11.81 6.65
CA LEU A 145 -14.39 -10.48 6.44
C LEU A 145 -14.60 -10.01 5.00
N SER A 146 -15.07 -8.76 4.87
CA SER A 146 -15.38 -8.16 3.57
C SER A 146 -14.15 -7.99 2.67
N CYS A 147 -12.93 -7.98 3.21
CA CYS A 147 -11.71 -7.66 2.48
C CYS A 147 -11.26 -8.70 1.44
N TRP A 148 -11.90 -9.87 1.37
CA TRP A 148 -11.54 -10.95 0.46
C TRP A 148 -12.05 -10.79 -0.98
N SER A 149 -12.91 -9.79 -1.23
CA SER A 149 -13.50 -9.54 -2.56
C SER A 149 -13.26 -8.12 -3.02
N PHE A 150 -12.75 -7.93 -4.24
CA PHE A 150 -12.64 -6.59 -4.82
C PHE A 150 -13.97 -6.16 -5.44
N SER A 151 -14.41 -4.97 -5.06
CA SER A 151 -15.43 -4.21 -5.80
C SER A 151 -15.08 -2.73 -5.72
N SER A 152 -15.69 -1.92 -6.60
CA SER A 152 -15.52 -0.47 -6.59
C SER A 152 -16.04 0.20 -5.32
N SER A 153 -16.92 -0.46 -4.57
CA SER A 153 -17.51 0.02 -3.31
C SER A 153 -16.89 -0.61 -2.07
N ASN A 154 -16.04 -1.62 -2.21
CA ASN A 154 -15.48 -2.35 -1.08
C ASN A 154 -14.11 -1.83 -0.67
N TRP A 155 -14.13 -0.79 0.18
CA TRP A 155 -12.92 -0.17 0.72
C TRP A 155 -12.10 -1.09 1.65
N SER A 156 -12.67 -2.16 2.22
CA SER A 156 -11.91 -3.11 3.04
C SER A 156 -10.87 -3.89 2.22
N SER A 157 -11.21 -4.27 0.98
CA SER A 157 -10.26 -4.94 0.07
C SER A 157 -9.14 -3.99 -0.36
N TYR A 158 -9.47 -2.71 -0.55
CA TYR A 158 -8.51 -1.65 -0.82
C TYR A 158 -7.55 -1.44 0.36
N SER A 159 -8.08 -1.38 1.59
CA SER A 159 -7.28 -1.31 2.81
C SER A 159 -6.29 -2.47 2.90
N LEU A 160 -6.74 -3.70 2.64
CA LEU A 160 -5.89 -4.88 2.70
C LEU A 160 -4.73 -4.81 1.70
N VAL A 161 -4.97 -4.38 0.45
CA VAL A 161 -3.88 -4.27 -0.54
C VAL A 161 -2.94 -3.10 -0.31
N ARG A 162 -3.43 -2.03 0.33
CA ARG A 162 -2.61 -0.94 0.88
C ARG A 162 -1.77 -1.42 2.09
N GLY A 163 -2.04 -2.60 2.63
CA GLY A 163 -1.37 -3.12 3.82
C GLY A 163 -1.91 -2.55 5.14
N CYS A 164 -3.06 -1.89 5.13
CA CYS A 164 -3.79 -1.50 6.34
C CYS A 164 -4.56 -2.72 6.84
N LEU A 165 -4.06 -3.40 7.86
CA LEU A 165 -4.54 -4.72 8.28
C LEU A 165 -5.63 -4.64 9.36
N PRO A 166 -6.63 -5.54 9.35
CA PRO A 166 -7.74 -5.46 10.29
C PRO A 166 -7.38 -6.06 11.67
N SER A 167 -7.95 -5.51 12.74
CA SER A 167 -7.81 -6.03 14.12
C SER A 167 -8.27 -7.47 14.24
N ALA A 168 -9.28 -7.85 13.46
CA ALA A 168 -9.78 -9.22 13.34
C ALA A 168 -8.67 -10.23 13.05
N PHE A 169 -7.59 -9.86 12.34
CA PHE A 169 -6.47 -10.77 12.10
C PHE A 169 -5.70 -11.12 13.37
N LEU A 170 -5.65 -10.25 14.38
CA LEU A 170 -5.05 -10.59 15.68
C LEU A 170 -6.06 -11.25 16.61
N GLU A 171 -7.30 -10.77 16.62
CA GLU A 171 -8.36 -11.27 17.51
C GLU A 171 -8.55 -12.79 17.35
N VAL A 172 -8.52 -13.30 16.12
CA VAL A 172 -8.65 -14.75 15.86
C VAL A 172 -7.52 -15.59 16.47
N PHE A 173 -6.37 -14.99 16.82
CA PHE A 173 -5.27 -15.68 17.49
C PHE A 173 -5.14 -15.35 18.98
N MET A 174 -5.78 -14.28 19.49
CA MET A 174 -5.63 -13.89 20.90
C MET A 174 -6.25 -14.90 21.87
N GLU A 175 -7.17 -15.76 21.40
CA GLU A 175 -7.78 -16.84 22.17
C GLU A 175 -6.86 -18.07 22.36
N LEU A 176 -5.63 -18.04 21.84
CA LEU A 176 -4.68 -19.15 21.86
C LEU A 176 -3.55 -19.00 22.90
N ASP A 177 -3.59 -17.98 23.77
CA ASP A 177 -2.47 -17.63 24.68
C ASP A 177 -1.12 -17.44 23.94
N ILE A 178 -1.17 -17.22 22.62
CA ILE A 178 0.02 -16.98 21.80
C ILE A 178 0.46 -15.54 22.02
N PRO A 179 1.76 -15.29 22.27
CA PRO A 179 2.27 -13.94 22.40
C PRO A 179 1.90 -13.09 21.18
N ARG A 180 1.33 -11.89 21.42
CA ARG A 180 0.88 -10.96 20.36
C ARG A 180 1.95 -10.72 19.30
N LEU A 181 3.21 -10.59 19.70
CA LEU A 181 4.34 -10.39 18.78
C LEU A 181 4.55 -11.58 17.82
N THR A 182 4.36 -12.81 18.30
CA THR A 182 4.45 -14.03 17.47
C THR A 182 3.36 -14.01 16.41
N VAL A 183 2.13 -13.66 16.77
CA VAL A 183 1.02 -13.51 15.83
C VAL A 183 1.31 -12.42 14.80
N MET A 184 1.78 -11.25 15.25
CA MET A 184 2.15 -10.14 14.37
C MET A 184 3.23 -10.54 13.36
N ASN A 185 4.24 -11.33 13.77
CA ASN A 185 5.27 -11.87 12.87
C ASN A 185 4.69 -12.84 11.84
N VAL A 186 3.78 -13.73 12.25
CA VAL A 186 3.10 -14.67 11.34
C VAL A 186 2.29 -13.92 10.29
N ILE A 187 1.46 -12.96 10.71
CA ILE A 187 0.65 -12.15 9.80
C ILE A 187 1.54 -11.34 8.86
N ALA A 188 2.61 -10.73 9.38
CA ALA A 188 3.54 -9.95 8.58
C ALA A 188 4.26 -10.81 7.52
N ALA A 189 4.65 -12.04 7.86
CA ALA A 189 5.21 -12.99 6.89
C ALA A 189 4.21 -13.37 5.80
N ILE A 190 2.94 -13.61 6.16
CA ILE A 190 1.86 -13.88 5.19
C ILE A 190 1.64 -12.68 4.27
N HIS A 191 1.62 -11.47 4.82
CA HIS A 191 1.45 -10.25 4.05
C HIS A 191 2.65 -10.00 3.11
N ASN A 192 3.89 -10.21 3.56
CA ASN A 192 5.06 -10.13 2.69
C ASN A 192 4.98 -11.15 1.53
N ASN A 193 4.51 -12.37 1.78
CA ASN A 193 4.26 -13.35 0.71
C ASN A 193 3.18 -12.86 -0.28
N PHE A 194 2.13 -12.18 0.20
CA PHE A 194 1.16 -11.51 -0.66
C PHE A 194 1.81 -10.44 -1.54
N ILE A 195 2.63 -9.55 -0.96
CA ILE A 195 3.35 -8.50 -1.70
C ILE A 195 4.29 -9.10 -2.75
N HIS A 196 4.98 -10.19 -2.41
CA HIS A 196 5.83 -10.91 -3.34
C HIS A 196 5.03 -11.46 -4.53
N LYS A 197 3.91 -12.14 -4.26
CA LYS A 197 3.02 -12.68 -5.31
C LYS A 197 2.40 -11.56 -6.15
N PHE A 198 1.97 -10.46 -5.55
CA PHE A 198 1.49 -9.27 -6.25
C PHE A 198 2.56 -8.71 -7.18
N ARG A 199 3.78 -8.50 -6.68
CA ARG A 199 4.91 -8.03 -7.50
C ARG A 199 5.12 -8.92 -8.72
N LYS A 200 5.25 -10.22 -8.49
CA LYS A 200 5.60 -11.19 -9.55
C LYS A 200 4.48 -11.39 -10.57
N ARG A 201 3.22 -11.46 -10.14
CA ARG A 201 2.09 -11.89 -10.98
C ARG A 201 1.23 -10.75 -11.52
N ILE A 202 1.29 -9.57 -10.92
CA ILE A 202 0.47 -8.40 -11.28
C ILE A 202 1.38 -7.24 -11.70
N TRP A 203 2.23 -6.78 -10.79
CA TRP A 203 3.00 -5.55 -11.00
C TRP A 203 4.04 -5.66 -12.11
N ASN A 204 4.84 -6.74 -12.12
CA ASN A 204 5.89 -6.95 -13.12
C ASN A 204 5.31 -7.11 -14.53
N PRO A 205 4.30 -7.99 -14.79
CA PRO A 205 3.68 -8.09 -16.11
C PRO A 205 3.08 -6.76 -16.58
N ARG A 206 2.32 -6.05 -15.73
CA ARG A 206 1.78 -4.74 -16.08
C ARG A 206 2.89 -3.72 -16.39
N SER A 207 3.99 -3.75 -15.63
CA SER A 207 5.12 -2.83 -15.85
C SER A 207 5.84 -3.12 -17.17
N TYR A 208 5.88 -4.39 -17.58
CA TYR A 208 6.40 -4.80 -18.88
C TYR A 208 5.50 -4.28 -20.02
N ASP A 209 4.18 -4.52 -19.96
CA ASP A 209 3.21 -4.01 -20.95
C ASP A 209 3.31 -2.48 -21.09
N LYS A 210 3.40 -1.78 -19.95
CA LYS A 210 3.61 -0.32 -19.91
C LYS A 210 4.92 0.07 -20.59
N GLY A 211 6.00 -0.68 -20.37
CA GLY A 211 7.30 -0.41 -20.97
C GLY A 211 7.30 -0.54 -22.49
N LEU A 212 6.64 -1.57 -23.04
CA LEU A 212 6.46 -1.73 -24.48
C LEU A 212 5.70 -0.55 -25.09
N TRP A 213 4.64 -0.13 -24.42
CA TRP A 213 3.87 1.04 -24.85
C TRP A 213 4.68 2.35 -24.75
N GLU A 214 5.44 2.55 -23.66
CA GLU A 214 6.33 3.73 -23.53
C GLU A 214 7.35 3.78 -24.68
N GLN A 215 7.91 2.64 -25.08
CA GLN A 215 8.80 2.55 -26.24
C GLN A 215 8.10 2.93 -27.54
N ALA A 216 6.89 2.43 -27.79
CA ALA A 216 6.10 2.78 -28.98
C ALA A 216 5.74 4.27 -29.05
N MET A 217 5.58 4.91 -27.89
CA MET A 217 5.31 6.35 -27.77
C MET A 217 6.58 7.22 -27.72
N ASN A 218 7.77 6.64 -27.93
CA ASN A 218 9.07 7.32 -27.82
C ASN A 218 9.33 7.96 -26.44
N ILE A 219 8.72 7.44 -25.37
CA ILE A 219 8.94 7.86 -23.98
C ILE A 219 10.18 7.16 -23.44
N THR A 220 11.35 7.77 -23.63
CA THR A 220 12.64 7.18 -23.23
C THR A 220 12.96 7.40 -21.74
N SER A 221 13.87 6.58 -21.20
CA SER A 221 14.41 6.79 -19.83
C SER A 221 15.03 8.18 -19.65
N LYS A 222 15.73 8.68 -20.68
CA LYS A 222 16.33 10.02 -20.70
C LYS A 222 15.26 11.10 -20.53
N LEU A 223 14.14 10.99 -21.25
CA LEU A 223 13.02 11.92 -21.11
C LEU A 223 12.37 11.84 -19.72
N LYS A 224 12.18 10.64 -19.17
CA LYS A 224 11.61 10.45 -17.83
C LYS A 224 12.46 11.10 -16.72
N ASN A 225 13.77 11.15 -16.90
CA ASN A 225 14.72 11.71 -15.95
C ASN A 225 15.09 13.18 -16.24
N SER A 226 14.69 13.74 -17.38
CA SER A 226 14.95 15.14 -17.67
C SER A 226 14.02 16.06 -16.86
N PRO A 227 14.45 17.31 -16.57
CA PRO A 227 13.55 18.33 -16.02
C PRO A 227 12.35 18.53 -16.92
N ARG A 228 11.19 18.81 -16.32
CA ARG A 228 9.99 19.18 -17.05
C ARG A 228 10.23 20.51 -17.80
N PRO A 229 9.82 20.63 -19.08
CA PRO A 229 9.89 21.90 -19.80
C PRO A 229 9.11 23.01 -19.07
N LYS A 230 9.70 24.21 -18.97
CA LYS A 230 9.05 25.39 -18.36
C LYS A 230 7.93 25.90 -19.28
N GLY A 231 6.83 26.36 -18.70
CA GLY A 231 5.72 27.00 -19.44
C GLY A 231 4.57 26.10 -19.89
N LEU A 232 4.62 24.78 -19.62
CA LEU A 232 3.51 23.88 -19.93
C LEU A 232 2.36 24.03 -18.91
N PRO A 233 1.08 23.97 -19.35
CA PRO A 233 -0.06 24.03 -18.45
C PRO A 233 0.04 22.94 -17.38
N LYS A 234 -0.31 23.28 -16.13
CA LYS A 234 -0.41 22.29 -15.05
C LYS A 234 -1.57 21.35 -15.39
N SER A 235 -1.36 20.04 -15.23
CA SER A 235 -2.43 19.06 -15.41
C SER A 235 -3.60 19.43 -14.48
N SER A 236 -4.80 19.57 -15.04
CA SER A 236 -6.03 19.84 -14.29
C SER A 236 -6.67 18.58 -13.70
N TYR A 237 -6.07 17.41 -13.91
CA TYR A 237 -6.64 16.13 -13.54
C TYR A 237 -6.59 15.91 -12.01
N LEU A 238 -7.75 15.79 -11.38
CA LEU A 238 -7.92 15.43 -9.97
C LEU A 238 -7.96 13.90 -9.81
N PRO A 239 -7.14 13.29 -8.94
CA PRO A 239 -7.18 11.85 -8.69
C PRO A 239 -8.52 11.40 -8.11
N TYR A 240 -8.92 10.16 -8.39
CA TYR A 240 -10.12 9.55 -7.79
C TYR A 240 -10.07 9.56 -6.25
N SER A 241 -8.88 9.35 -5.66
CA SER A 241 -8.64 9.42 -4.21
C SER A 241 -8.66 10.84 -3.62
N SER A 242 -8.72 11.87 -4.47
CA SER A 242 -8.84 13.28 -4.08
C SER A 242 -10.27 13.81 -4.21
N LEU A 243 -11.20 13.01 -4.74
CA LEU A 243 -12.60 13.38 -4.79
C LEU A 243 -13.14 13.35 -3.35
N PRO A 244 -13.76 14.44 -2.86
CA PRO A 244 -14.41 14.41 -1.56
C PRO A 244 -15.50 13.32 -1.58
N PRO A 245 -15.78 12.67 -0.45
CA PRO A 245 -16.99 11.87 -0.31
C PRO A 245 -18.19 12.74 -0.71
N PRO A 246 -19.25 12.17 -1.33
CA PRO A 246 -20.49 12.90 -1.51
C PRO A 246 -20.92 13.45 -0.14
N THR A 247 -20.93 14.78 -0.04
CA THR A 247 -21.22 15.59 1.17
C THR A 247 -20.30 15.37 2.39
N HIS A 248 -19.27 16.22 2.53
CA HIS A 248 -19.00 16.92 3.79
C HIS A 248 -18.06 18.11 3.55
N VAL A 249 -18.60 19.31 3.74
CA VAL A 249 -17.85 20.58 3.78
C VAL A 249 -17.08 20.61 5.10
N ILE A 250 -15.74 20.77 5.07
CA ILE A 250 -14.97 21.12 6.26
C ILE A 250 -14.06 22.31 5.96
N SER A 251 -14.09 23.22 6.93
CA SER A 251 -13.56 24.58 7.00
C SER A 251 -12.04 24.71 6.86
N ARG A 252 -11.62 25.90 6.39
CA ARG A 252 -10.26 26.42 6.44
C ARG A 252 -9.83 26.66 7.89
N ASP A 253 -8.61 26.29 8.24
CA ASP A 253 -7.67 27.24 8.85
C ASP A 253 -6.19 26.85 8.67
N SER A 254 -5.33 27.85 8.83
CA SER A 254 -3.94 27.97 8.36
C SER A 254 -2.88 27.18 9.14
N GLY A 255 -1.86 26.70 8.40
CA GLY A 255 -0.62 26.12 8.92
C GLY A 255 0.17 25.28 7.90
N THR A 256 -0.42 25.00 6.73
CA THR A 256 0.02 23.91 5.86
C THR A 256 0.40 24.35 4.44
N ASP A 257 1.24 25.38 4.28
CA ASP A 257 1.68 25.81 2.95
C ASP A 257 2.49 24.72 2.21
N TRP A 258 3.22 23.86 2.93
CA TRP A 258 3.91 22.73 2.31
C TRP A 258 2.95 21.59 1.91
N LEU A 259 1.90 21.34 2.69
CA LEU A 259 0.86 20.35 2.39
C LEU A 259 0.03 20.80 1.19
N LYS A 260 -0.31 22.09 1.14
CA LYS A 260 -1.02 22.73 0.03
C LYS A 260 -0.21 22.64 -1.26
N ASN A 261 1.11 22.83 -1.19
CA ASN A 261 1.99 22.66 -2.36
C ASN A 261 2.15 21.19 -2.80
N SER A 262 2.18 20.23 -1.86
CA SER A 262 2.15 18.79 -2.18
C SER A 262 0.82 18.36 -2.80
N MET A 263 -0.29 18.84 -2.25
CA MET A 263 -1.67 18.62 -2.73
C MET A 263 -1.96 19.31 -4.07
N GLN A 264 -1.40 20.49 -4.31
CA GLN A 264 -1.67 21.30 -5.51
C GLN A 264 -0.69 21.00 -6.66
N TYR A 265 0.52 20.49 -6.38
CA TYR A 265 1.56 20.29 -7.40
C TYR A 265 2.07 18.86 -7.56
N GLY A 266 1.59 17.89 -6.75
CA GLY A 266 1.87 16.46 -6.96
C GLY A 266 3.35 16.08 -6.89
N LEU A 267 4.14 16.80 -6.07
CA LEU A 267 5.56 16.55 -5.88
C LEU A 267 5.80 15.16 -5.25
N LYS A 268 6.95 14.55 -5.55
CA LYS A 268 7.31 13.25 -4.97
C LYS A 268 7.61 13.44 -3.48
N TRP A 269 7.15 12.53 -2.63
CA TRP A 269 7.42 12.56 -1.18
C TRP A 269 8.93 12.68 -0.86
N PHE A 270 9.81 12.12 -1.71
CA PHE A 270 11.26 12.20 -1.58
C PHE A 270 11.81 13.64 -1.59
N ASP A 271 11.18 14.56 -2.34
CA ASP A 271 11.62 15.95 -2.44
C ASP A 271 11.43 16.72 -1.13
N HIS A 272 10.57 16.22 -0.23
CA HIS A 272 10.33 16.75 1.11
C HIS A 272 11.08 15.97 2.21
N ILE A 273 11.75 14.87 1.87
CA ILE A 273 12.35 13.96 2.83
C ILE A 273 13.80 14.24 3.16
N SER A 274 14.57 14.98 2.35
CA SER A 274 15.97 15.29 2.70
C SER A 274 16.10 15.96 4.08
N GLY A 275 15.11 16.76 4.52
CA GLY A 275 15.06 17.28 5.89
C GLY A 275 14.43 16.34 6.93
N PHE A 276 13.47 15.50 6.53
CA PHE A 276 12.75 14.58 7.42
C PHE A 276 13.55 13.31 7.75
N MET A 277 14.11 12.64 6.73
CA MET A 277 15.05 11.52 6.91
C MET A 277 16.36 11.97 7.56
N GLY A 278 16.83 13.20 7.30
CA GLY A 278 18.01 13.74 7.99
C GLY A 278 17.79 13.85 9.50
N ARG A 279 16.63 14.38 9.93
CA ARG A 279 16.25 14.46 11.35
C ARG A 279 15.94 13.10 11.96
N LEU A 280 15.31 12.19 11.22
CA LEU A 280 15.02 10.83 11.68
C LEU A 280 16.29 9.99 11.80
N MET A 281 17.25 10.09 10.86
CA MET A 281 18.56 9.47 10.97
C MET A 281 19.35 10.05 12.15
N VAL A 282 19.37 11.36 12.34
CA VAL A 282 20.08 11.98 13.48
C VAL A 282 19.46 11.57 14.82
N LEU A 283 18.12 11.46 14.90
CA LEU A 283 17.44 10.96 16.10
C LEU A 283 17.69 9.46 16.35
N LEU A 284 17.70 8.65 15.29
CA LEU A 284 18.01 7.22 15.38
C LEU A 284 19.50 6.99 15.77
N ASN A 285 20.44 7.74 15.18
CA ASN A 285 21.87 7.66 15.53
C ASN A 285 22.11 8.11 16.99
N ASN A 286 21.45 9.17 17.44
CA ASN A 286 21.54 9.61 18.83
C ASN A 286 20.91 8.62 19.83
N SER A 287 19.92 7.82 19.42
CA SER A 287 19.39 6.72 20.23
C SER A 287 20.28 5.49 20.25
N PHE A 288 21.03 5.21 19.17
CA PHE A 288 22.01 4.12 19.14
C PHE A 288 23.30 4.47 19.89
N CYS A 289 23.84 5.70 19.78
CA CYS A 289 25.00 6.13 20.55
C CYS A 289 24.72 6.23 22.07
N ARG A 290 23.47 6.39 22.50
CA ARG A 290 23.09 6.34 23.93
C ARG A 290 22.99 4.92 24.49
N MET A 291 22.99 3.89 23.65
CA MET A 291 23.03 2.49 24.09
C MET A 291 24.45 1.94 24.24
N GLU A 292 25.46 2.55 23.61
CA GLU A 292 26.86 2.11 23.68
C GLU A 292 27.68 2.74 24.83
N CYS A 293 27.12 3.69 25.60
CA CYS A 293 27.80 4.30 26.77
C CYS A 293 27.19 3.88 28.12
N ARG A 294 26.76 2.62 28.24
CA ARG A 294 26.47 1.98 29.54
C ARG A 294 27.08 0.59 29.58
N PHE A 295 28.40 0.55 29.67
CA PHE A 295 29.17 -0.46 30.38
C PHE A 295 30.08 0.26 31.36
#